data_AF-A0A940WAG6-F1
#
_entry.id   AF-A0A940WAG6-F1
#
_cell.length_a   1.000
_cell.length_b   1.000
_cell.length_c   1.000
_cell.angle_alpha   90.00
_cell.angle_beta   90.00
_cell.angle_gamma   90.00
#
_symmetry.space_group_name_H-M   'P 1'
#
loop_
_entity.id
_entity.type
_entity.pdbx_description
1 polymer ?
#
loop_
_entity_poly.entity_id
_entity_poly.type
_entity_poly.pdbx_seq_one_letter_code
_entity_poly.pdbx_strand_id
1 'polypeptide(L)'
;MAVSRLRVLLPLIAAASCAAGCAPRTAYLWGDYDSALYAHYANPQDSERYLERLGQIVQKAEVEKDKVPPGLYAEYGYALFEAGRLDEAIIYYRKERE
;
A
#
# COMPACT_ATOMS: atom_id res chain seq x y z
N MET A 1 51.81 -3.37 0.15
CA MET A 1 50.66 -3.86 0.96
C MET A 1 49.30 -3.21 0.61
N ALA A 2 49.24 -1.94 0.19
CA ALA A 2 47.97 -1.27 -0.16
C ALA A 2 47.23 -1.85 -1.38
N VAL A 3 47.96 -2.26 -2.42
CA VAL A 3 47.38 -2.82 -3.67
C VAL A 3 46.71 -4.19 -3.46
N SER A 4 47.18 -4.98 -2.50
CA SER A 4 46.62 -6.31 -2.18
C SER A 4 45.28 -6.21 -1.45
N ARG A 5 45.12 -5.19 -0.57
CA ARG A 5 43.84 -4.92 0.09
C ARG A 5 42.78 -4.42 -0.89
N LEU A 6 43.19 -3.63 -1.89
CA LEU A 6 42.30 -3.12 -2.95
C LEU A 6 41.75 -4.24 -3.86
N ARG A 7 42.55 -5.29 -4.13
CA ARG A 7 42.14 -6.46 -4.93
C ARG A 7 41.11 -7.36 -4.24
N VAL A 8 41.08 -7.38 -2.90
CA VAL A 8 40.10 -8.15 -2.10
C VAL A 8 38.83 -7.33 -1.83
N LEU A 9 38.95 -6.01 -1.73
CA LEU A 9 37.81 -5.10 -1.52
C LEU A 9 36.90 -4.99 -2.75
N LEU A 10 37.45 -5.02 -3.96
CA LEU A 10 36.68 -4.90 -5.20
C LEU A 10 35.63 -6.01 -5.41
N PRO A 11 35.95 -7.33 -5.26
CA PRO A 11 34.94 -8.38 -5.38
C PRO A 11 33.94 -8.38 -4.22
N LEU A 12 34.33 -7.92 -3.03
CA LEU A 12 33.44 -7.82 -1.88
C LEU A 12 32.37 -6.74 -2.07
N ILE A 13 32.74 -5.59 -2.65
CA ILE A 13 31.80 -4.52 -2.99
C ILE A 13 30.88 -4.95 -4.14
N ALA A 14 31.39 -5.67 -5.14
CA ALA A 14 30.59 -6.22 -6.23
C ALA A 14 29.56 -7.26 -5.74
N ALA A 15 29.96 -8.15 -4.82
CA ALA A 15 29.04 -9.12 -4.22
C ALA A 15 27.93 -8.44 -3.39
N ALA A 16 28.26 -7.37 -2.66
CA ALA A 16 27.28 -6.61 -1.88
C ALA A 16 26.27 -5.86 -2.76
N SER A 17 26.67 -5.40 -3.95
CA SER A 17 25.76 -4.71 -4.89
C SER A 17 24.79 -5.67 -5.59
N CYS A 18 25.18 -6.93 -5.82
CA CYS A 18 24.28 -7.97 -6.34
C CYS A 18 23.14 -8.31 -5.36
N ALA A 19 23.37 -8.20 -4.05
CA ALA A 19 22.35 -8.52 -3.04
C ALA A 19 21.27 -7.43 -2.89
N ALA A 20 21.54 -6.19 -3.32
CA ALA A 20 20.59 -5.07 -3.20
C ALA A 20 19.39 -5.15 -4.17
N GLY A 21 19.46 -6.01 -5.20
CA GLY A 21 18.38 -6.20 -6.18
C GLY A 21 17.24 -7.10 -5.71
N CYS A 22 17.42 -7.87 -4.63
CA CYS A 22 16.42 -8.83 -4.15
C CYS A 22 15.40 -8.25 -3.17
N ALA A 23 15.47 -6.94 -2.87
CA ALA A 23 14.47 -6.31 -2.01
C ALA A 23 13.13 -6.20 -2.77
N PRO A 24 12.02 -6.72 -2.23
CA PRO A 24 10.71 -6.55 -2.85
C PRO A 24 10.36 -5.05 -2.87
N ARG A 25 10.38 -4.43 -4.05
CA ARG A 25 9.79 -3.11 -4.24
C ARG A 25 8.29 -3.31 -4.44
N THR A 26 7.49 -2.88 -3.48
CA THR A 26 6.04 -2.82 -3.68
C THR A 26 5.72 -1.63 -4.57
N ALA A 27 4.94 -1.86 -5.63
CA ALA A 27 4.47 -0.79 -6.51
C ALA A 27 3.43 0.12 -5.84
N TYR A 28 2.81 -0.36 -4.76
CA TYR A 28 1.73 0.30 -4.04
C TYR A 28 1.98 0.28 -2.53
N LEU A 29 1.35 1.22 -1.84
CA LEU A 29 1.31 1.27 -0.38
C LEU A 29 -0.02 0.67 0.10
N TRP A 30 0.00 -0.60 0.50
CA TRP A 30 -1.17 -1.29 1.03
C TRP A 30 -1.42 -1.02 2.53
N GLY A 31 -0.43 -0.45 3.24
CA GLY A 31 -0.56 -0.21 4.68
C GLY A 31 -0.88 -1.50 5.42
N ASP A 32 -1.95 -1.47 6.22
CA ASP A 32 -2.48 -2.58 6.99
C ASP A 32 -3.75 -3.20 6.38
N TYR A 33 -3.97 -3.01 5.07
CA TYR A 33 -5.14 -3.49 4.32
C TYR A 33 -5.55 -4.92 4.64
N ASP A 34 -4.64 -5.89 4.51
CA ASP A 34 -4.94 -7.32 4.71
C ASP A 34 -5.51 -7.59 6.10
N SER A 35 -4.98 -6.89 7.11
CA SER A 35 -5.44 -7.02 8.50
C SER A 35 -6.81 -6.37 8.72
N ALA A 36 -7.06 -5.21 8.08
CA ALA A 36 -8.35 -4.54 8.14
C ALA A 36 -9.44 -5.38 7.45
N LEU A 37 -9.12 -5.94 6.28
CA LEU A 37 -10.00 -6.82 5.52
C LEU A 37 -10.32 -8.10 6.31
N TYR A 38 -9.30 -8.76 6.88
CA TYR A 38 -9.50 -9.94 7.72
C TYR A 38 -10.39 -9.64 8.94
N ALA A 39 -10.13 -8.52 9.63
CA ALA A 39 -10.94 -8.10 10.77
C ALA A 39 -12.39 -7.83 10.38
N HIS A 40 -12.63 -7.19 9.23
CA HIS A 40 -13.96 -6.96 8.70
C HIS A 40 -14.69 -8.28 8.38
N TYR A 41 -14.03 -9.25 7.74
CA TYR A 41 -14.64 -10.57 7.53
C TYR A 41 -14.94 -11.33 8.81
N ALA A 42 -14.09 -11.18 9.84
CA ALA A 42 -14.31 -11.80 11.14
C ALA A 42 -15.48 -11.16 11.90
N ASN A 43 -15.72 -9.85 11.71
CA ASN A 43 -16.83 -9.13 12.33
C ASN A 43 -17.43 -8.08 11.38
N PRO A 44 -18.29 -8.48 10.43
CA PRO A 44 -18.84 -7.56 9.42
C PRO A 44 -19.73 -6.46 10.00
N GLN A 45 -20.24 -6.65 11.23
CA GLN A 45 -21.09 -5.66 11.91
C GLN A 45 -20.31 -4.41 12.36
N ASP A 46 -18.98 -4.49 12.44
CA ASP A 46 -18.10 -3.35 12.74
C ASP A 46 -17.64 -2.65 11.44
N SER A 47 -18.61 -2.32 10.58
CA SER A 47 -18.36 -1.73 9.26
C SER A 47 -17.81 -0.30 9.34
N GLU A 48 -18.15 0.47 10.37
CA GLU A 48 -17.62 1.82 10.58
C GLU A 48 -16.10 1.80 10.81
N ARG A 49 -15.60 0.83 11.59
CA ARG A 49 -14.16 0.67 11.78
C ARG A 49 -13.47 0.33 10.46
N TYR A 50 -14.08 -0.54 9.66
CA TYR A 50 -13.51 -0.89 8.36
C TYR A 50 -13.47 0.30 7.40
N LEU A 51 -14.56 1.09 7.35
CA LEU A 51 -14.63 2.36 6.62
C LEU A 51 -13.50 3.33 7.02
N GLU A 52 -13.26 3.51 8.32
CA GLU A 52 -12.19 4.37 8.82
C GLU A 52 -10.81 3.88 8.35
N ARG A 53 -10.56 2.57 8.42
CA ARG A 53 -9.28 1.99 8.00
C ARG A 53 -9.04 2.15 6.50
N LEU A 54 -10.04 1.88 5.67
CA LEU A 54 -9.93 2.11 4.23
C LEU A 54 -9.60 3.58 3.92
N GLY A 55 -10.28 4.52 4.58
CA GLY A 55 -10.01 5.95 4.41
C GLY A 55 -8.56 6.33 4.77
N GLN A 56 -8.04 5.78 5.87
CA GLN A 56 -6.63 5.98 6.28
C GLN A 56 -5.64 5.45 5.25
N ILE A 57 -5.87 4.25 4.71
CA ILE A 57 -4.99 3.64 3.72
C ILE A 57 -5.02 4.44 2.41
N VAL A 58 -6.21 4.82 1.94
CA VAL A 58 -6.39 5.65 0.73
C VAL A 58 -5.67 6.98 0.89
N GLN A 59 -5.93 7.72 1.97
CA GLN A 59 -5.30 9.02 2.23
C GLN A 59 -3.77 8.91 2.27
N LYS A 60 -3.25 7.88 2.96
CA LYS A 60 -1.81 7.67 3.05
C LYS A 60 -1.19 7.36 1.69
N ALA A 61 -1.84 6.54 0.87
CA ALA A 61 -1.36 6.19 -0.46
C ALA A 61 -1.41 7.38 -1.44
N GLU A 62 -2.44 8.23 -1.35
CA GLU A 62 -2.52 9.50 -2.09
C GLU A 62 -1.34 10.43 -1.74
N VAL A 63 -1.00 10.57 -0.45
CA VAL A 63 0.06 11.47 0.01
C VAL A 63 1.47 10.94 -0.26
N GLU A 64 1.73 9.65 0.01
CA GLU A 64 3.10 9.11 0.03
C GLU A 64 3.58 8.53 -1.30
N LYS A 65 2.66 8.10 -2.17
CA LYS A 65 3.01 7.38 -3.41
C LYS A 65 2.41 7.96 -4.67
N ASP A 66 1.51 8.95 -4.55
CA ASP A 66 0.74 9.52 -5.67
C ASP A 66 0.02 8.42 -6.48
N LYS A 67 -0.22 7.26 -5.85
CA LYS A 67 -0.83 6.09 -6.49
C LYS A 67 -1.44 5.18 -5.44
N VAL A 68 -2.77 5.14 -5.43
CA VAL A 68 -3.56 4.24 -4.58
C VAL A 68 -3.53 2.82 -5.17
N PRO A 69 -3.50 1.76 -4.32
CA PRO A 69 -3.61 0.39 -4.80
C PRO A 69 -4.89 0.18 -5.64
N PRO A 70 -4.84 -0.63 -6.71
CA PRO A 70 -6.00 -0.87 -7.56
C PRO A 70 -7.13 -1.51 -6.75
N GLY A 71 -8.37 -1.07 -7.00
CA GLY A 71 -9.57 -1.51 -6.29
C GLY A 71 -9.83 -0.81 -4.96
N LEU A 72 -8.84 -0.14 -4.36
CA LEU A 72 -9.00 0.44 -3.03
C LEU A 72 -9.91 1.67 -3.02
N TYR A 73 -9.95 2.45 -4.11
CA TYR A 73 -10.93 3.51 -4.24
C TYR A 73 -12.35 2.95 -4.40
N ALA A 74 -12.53 1.90 -5.20
CA ALA A 74 -13.83 1.24 -5.30
C ALA A 74 -14.30 0.66 -3.97
N GLU A 75 -13.43 -0.01 -3.23
CA GLU A 75 -13.78 -0.62 -1.94
C GLU A 75 -14.11 0.43 -0.88
N TYR A 76 -13.35 1.53 -0.83
CA TYR A 76 -13.70 2.65 0.05
C TYR A 76 -15.01 3.33 -0.37
N GLY A 77 -15.23 3.50 -1.68
CA GLY A 77 -16.49 3.96 -2.23
C GLY A 77 -17.68 3.07 -1.85
N TYR A 78 -17.47 1.75 -1.83
CA TYR A 78 -18.48 0.78 -1.40
C TYR A 78 -18.79 0.89 0.08
N ALA A 79 -17.78 0.97 0.95
CA ALA A 79 -17.99 1.17 2.38
C ALA A 79 -18.73 2.50 2.68
N LEU A 80 -18.42 3.57 1.95
CA LEU A 80 -19.13 4.86 2.05
C LEU A 80 -20.60 4.72 1.61
N PHE A 81 -20.85 3.97 0.54
CA PHE A 81 -22.20 3.67 0.06
C PHE A 81 -23.01 2.90 1.11
N GLU A 82 -22.45 1.84 1.71
CA GLU A 82 -23.12 1.08 2.76
C GLU A 82 -23.41 1.94 4.02
N ALA A 83 -22.56 2.93 4.31
CA ALA A 83 -22.78 3.91 5.36
C ALA A 83 -23.77 5.04 4.99
N GLY A 84 -24.37 5.01 3.79
CA GLY A 84 -25.31 6.03 3.31
C GLY A 84 -24.66 7.34 2.85
N ARG A 85 -23.33 7.40 2.76
CA ARG A 85 -22.54 8.59 2.35
C ARG A 85 -22.39 8.66 0.82
N LEU A 86 -23.52 8.76 0.13
CA LEU A 86 -23.60 8.59 -1.33
C LEU A 86 -22.74 9.60 -2.13
N ASP A 87 -22.74 10.86 -1.74
CA ASP A 87 -21.97 11.90 -2.45
C ASP A 87 -20.46 11.61 -2.40
N GLU A 88 -19.98 11.10 -1.28
CA GLU A 88 -18.57 10.72 -1.11
C GLU A 88 -18.24 9.43 -1.84
N ALA A 89 -19.12 8.43 -1.79
CA ALA A 89 -18.96 7.18 -2.54
C ALA A 89 -18.75 7.45 -4.04
N ILE A 90 -19.55 8.35 -4.63
CA ILE A 90 -19.46 8.73 -6.04
C ILE A 90 -18.09 9.36 -6.37
N ILE A 91 -17.51 10.15 -5.45
CA ILE A 91 -16.17 10.74 -5.65
C ILE A 91 -15.14 9.62 -5.80
N TYR A 92 -15.15 8.63 -4.91
CA TYR A 92 -14.16 7.55 -4.94
C TYR A 92 -14.37 6.56 -6.10
N TYR A 93 -15.61 6.28 -6.50
CA TYR A 93 -15.85 5.51 -7.74
C TYR A 93 -15.34 6.23 -9.00
N ARG A 94 -15.41 7.57 -9.04
CA ARG A 94 -14.81 8.34 -10.14
C ARG A 94 -13.29 8.22 -10.13
N LYS A 95 -12.66 8.30 -8.96
CA LYS A 95 -11.21 8.12 -8.80
C LYS A 95 -10.72 6.74 -9.25
N GLU A 96 -11.48 5.66 -8.99
CA GLU A 96 -11.09 4.31 -9.46
C GLU A 96 -11.16 4.18 -10.99
N ARG A 97 -12.12 4.87 -11.63
CA ARG A 97 -12.37 4.76 -13.07
C ARG A 97 -11.29 5.44 -13.92
N GLU A 98 -10.71 6.52 -13.40
CA GLU A 98 -9.74 7.39 -14.09
C GLU A 98 -8.33 6.80 -14.09
#